data_AF-A0A534MPC6-F1
#
_entry.id   AF-A0A534MPC6-F1
#
_cell.length_a   1.000
_cell.length_b   1.000
_cell.length_c   1.000
_cell.angle_alpha   90.00
_cell.angle_beta   90.00
_cell.angle_gamma   90.00
#
_symmetry.space_group_name_H-M   'P 1'
#
loop_
_entity.id
_entity.type
_entity.pdbx_description
1 polymer ?
#
loop_
_entity_poly.entity_id
_entity_poly.type
_entity_poly.pdbx_seq_one_letter_code
_entity_poly.pdbx_strand_id
1 'polypeptide(L)' 'MAELVPRFKEEQVFIIEAFLVHSFRESGRKGVVLGLSGGIDSALVAKLCADSLGPQHVLGVAMPDGRGGKDLKDAKKFAK' A
#
# COMPACT_ATOMS: atom_id res chain seq x y z
N MET A 1 17.29 12.84 24.83
CA MET A 1 16.94 12.39 23.47
C MET A 1 15.46 12.67 23.28
N ALA A 2 15.05 13.36 22.23
CA ALA A 2 13.63 13.63 22.02
C ALA A 2 12.91 12.31 21.72
N GLU A 3 11.92 11.97 22.53
CA GLU A 3 11.08 10.80 22.33
C GLU A 3 10.23 11.07 21.07
N LEU A 4 10.51 10.33 19.99
CA LEU A 4 9.71 10.35 18.77
C LEU A 4 8.37 9.66 19.06
N VAL A 5 7.45 10.39 19.71
CA VAL A 5 6.08 9.94 19.92
C VAL A 5 5.30 10.21 18.63
N PRO A 6 4.86 9.17 17.90
CA PRO A 6 4.08 9.36 16.69
C PRO A 6 2.77 10.07 17.05
N ARG A 7 2.56 11.27 16.50
CA ARG A 7 1.27 11.98 16.61
C ARG A 7 0.32 11.45 15.54
N PHE A 8 -0.11 10.21 15.71
CA PHE A 8 -1.10 9.58 14.85
C PHE A 8 -2.51 9.80 15.42
N LYS A 9 -3.45 10.19 14.56
CA LYS A 9 -4.88 10.17 14.85
C LYS A 9 -5.52 9.14 13.92
N GLU A 10 -6.41 8.30 14.44
CA GLU A 10 -7.14 7.31 13.64
C GLU A 10 -7.89 7.94 12.46
N GLU A 11 -8.36 9.18 12.62
CA GLU A 11 -8.97 10.00 11.57
C GLU A 11 -8.09 10.14 10.31
N GLN A 12 -6.76 10.08 10.44
CA GLN A 12 -5.85 10.21 9.29
C GLN A 12 -5.99 9.03 8.31
N VAL A 13 -6.31 7.83 8.81
CA VAL A 13 -6.55 6.67 7.94
C VAL A 13 -7.77 6.94 7.07
N PHE A 14 -8.86 7.40 7.68
CA PHE A 14 -10.07 7.77 6.95
C PHE A 14 -9.82 8.86 5.90
N ILE A 15 -9.04 9.89 6.23
CA ILE A 15 -8.68 10.95 5.27
C ILE A 15 -7.91 10.37 4.09
N ILE A 16 -6.96 9.47 4.33
CA ILE A 16 -6.17 8.85 3.26
C ILE A 16 -7.04 7.92 2.40
N GLU A 17 -7.90 7.11 3.01
CA GLU A 17 -8.82 6.24 2.27
C GLU A 17 -9.80 7.05 1.41
N ALA A 18 -10.36 8.14 1.95
CA ALA A 18 -11.23 9.04 1.20
C ALA A 18 -10.50 9.69 0.02
N PHE A 19 -9.25 10.10 0.21
CA PHE A 19 -8.39 10.60 -0.86
C PHE A 19 -8.18 9.53 -1.95
N LEU A 20 -7.84 8.29 -1.57
CA LEU A 20 -7.64 7.20 -2.52
C LEU A 20 -8.89 6.93 -3.36
N VAL A 21 -10.06 6.87 -2.73
CA VAL A 21 -11.35 6.67 -3.43
C VAL A 21 -11.63 7.81 -4.40
N HIS A 22 -11.41 9.05 -3.97
CA HIS A 22 -11.62 10.23 -4.82
C HIS A 22 -10.70 10.22 -6.03
N SER A 23 -9.39 10.08 -5.82
CA SER A 23 -8.40 10.04 -6.90
C SER A 23 -8.61 8.86 -7.84
N PHE A 24 -9.01 7.69 -7.32
CA PHE A 24 -9.32 6.53 -8.14
C PHE A 24 -10.50 6.81 -9.08
N ARG A 25 -11.59 7.40 -8.57
CA ARG A 25 -12.77 7.77 -9.37
C ARG A 25 -12.44 8.82 -10.43
N GLU A 26 -11.73 9.89 -10.05
CA GLU A 26 -11.30 10.93 -11.00
C GLU A 26 -10.40 10.38 -12.11
N SER A 27 -9.58 9.38 -11.81
CA SER A 27 -8.67 8.79 -12.80
C SER A 27 -9.39 8.08 -13.96
N GLY A 28 -10.66 7.69 -13.79
CA GLY A 28 -11.40 6.88 -14.76
C GLY A 28 -10.79 5.50 -15.04
N ARG A 29 -9.87 5.03 -14.20
CA ARG A 29 -9.18 3.74 -14.35
C ARG A 29 -9.94 2.60 -13.67
N LYS A 30 -9.58 1.38 -14.06
CA LYS A 30 -10.18 0.14 -13.54
C LYS A 30 -9.42 -0.43 -12.34
N GLY A 31 -8.23 0.08 -12.04
CA GLY A 31 -7.40 -0.38 -10.93
C GLY A 31 -6.13 0.44 -10.77
N VAL A 32 -5.38 0.15 -9.71
CA VAL A 32 -4.08 0.74 -9.36
C VAL A 32 -2.99 -0.31 -9.41
N VAL A 33 -1.76 0.12 -9.71
CA VAL A 33 -0.57 -0.73 -9.72
C VAL A 33 0.40 -0.20 -8.69
N LEU A 34 0.90 -1.08 -7.82
CA LEU A 34 1.77 -0.74 -6.70
C LEU A 34 3.04 -1.59 -6.74
N GLY A 35 4.20 -0.97 -6.54
CA GLY A 35 5.44 -1.69 -6.29
C GLY A 35 5.45 -2.27 -4.88
N LEU A 36 5.61 -3.59 -4.74
CA LEU A 36 5.76 -4.27 -3.46
C LEU A 36 7.21 -4.67 -3.23
N SER A 37 7.90 -3.93 -2.37
CA SER A 37 9.32 -4.19 -2.05
C SER A 37 9.51 -5.22 -0.94
N GLY A 38 8.49 -5.42 -0.09
CA GLY A 38 8.62 -6.16 1.17
C GLY A 38 8.88 -5.26 2.38
N GLY A 39 8.99 -3.94 2.17
CA GLY A 39 9.07 -2.94 3.22
C GLY A 39 7.71 -2.45 3.71
N ILE A 40 7.70 -1.87 4.92
CA ILE A 40 6.49 -1.41 5.62
C ILE A 40 5.69 -0.36 4.84
N ASP A 41 6.36 0.58 4.16
CA ASP A 41 5.68 1.65 3.44
C ASP A 41 4.85 1.09 2.28
N SER A 42 5.43 0.20 1.47
CA SER A 42 4.72 -0.45 0.36
C SER A 42 3.59 -1.36 0.84
N ALA A 43 3.78 -2.04 1.98
CA ALA A 43 2.75 -2.85 2.60
C ALA A 43 1.57 -2.00 3.10
N LEU A 44 1.86 -0.86 3.74
CA LEU A 44 0.85 0.07 4.23
C LEU A 44 0.02 0.63 3.08
N VAL A 45 0.67 1.09 2.01
CA VAL A 45 -0.04 1.60 0.82
C VAL A 45 -0.89 0.51 0.18
N ALA A 46 -0.37 -0.71 0.04
CA ALA A 46 -1.14 -1.82 -0.52
C ALA A 46 -2.38 -2.15 0.32
N LYS A 47 -2.26 -2.15 1.66
CA LYS A 47 -3.39 -2.38 2.55
C LYS A 47 -4.45 -1.28 2.42
N LEU A 48 -4.04 -0.01 2.46
CA LEU A 48 -4.95 1.13 2.32
C LEU A 48 -5.67 1.12 0.97
N CYS A 49 -4.96 0.80 -0.13
CA CYS A 49 -5.59 0.67 -1.44
C CYS A 49 -6.57 -0.52 -1.49
N ALA A 50 -6.23 -1.67 -0.92
CA ALA A 50 -7.12 -2.83 -0.92
C ALA A 50 -8.38 -2.58 -0.09
N ASP A 51 -8.26 -1.92 1.06
CA ASP A 51 -9.37 -1.59 1.95
C ASP A 51 -10.30 -0.54 1.34
N SER A 52 -9.72 0.51 0.74
CA SER A 52 -10.49 1.63 0.19
C SER A 52 -11.08 1.37 -1.19
N LEU A 53 -10.33 0.69 -2.07
CA LEU A 53 -10.73 0.48 -3.47
C LEU A 53 -11.33 -0.91 -3.71
N GLY A 54 -11.06 -1.86 -2.82
CA GLY A 54 -11.32 -3.29 -3.02
C GLY A 54 -10.12 -4.01 -3.66
N PRO A 55 -9.75 -5.21 -3.18
CA PRO A 55 -8.52 -5.90 -3.62
C PRO A 55 -8.52 -6.26 -5.11
N GLN A 56 -9.69 -6.45 -5.73
CA GLN A 56 -9.82 -6.71 -7.17
C GLN A 56 -9.36 -5.55 -8.06
N HIS A 57 -9.24 -4.34 -7.49
CA HIS A 57 -8.75 -3.15 -8.18
C HIS A 57 -7.27 -2.87 -7.91
N VAL A 58 -6.56 -3.75 -7.19
CA VAL A 58 -5.17 -3.52 -6.79
C VAL A 58 -4.26 -4.61 -7.36
N LEU A 59 -3.26 -4.20 -8.15
CA LEU A 59 -2.21 -5.09 -8.62
C LEU A 59 -0.87 -4.75 -7.94
N GLY A 60 -0.42 -5.64 -7.06
CA GLY A 60 0.91 -5.59 -6.47
C GLY A 60 1.98 -6.21 -7.38
N VAL A 61 3.06 -5.47 -7.65
CA VAL A 61 4.17 -5.90 -8.50
C VAL A 61 5.46 -5.91 -7.69
N ALA A 62 6.05 -7.08 -7.49
CA ALA A 62 7.41 -7.18 -6.95
C ALA A 62 8.43 -7.04 -8.09
N MET A 63 9.47 -6.22 -7.89
CA MET A 63 10.54 -5.96 -8.87
C MET A 63 11.91 -6.38 -8.32
N PRO A 64 12.22 -7.68 -8.28
CA PRO A 64 13.51 -8.17 -7.77
C PRO A 64 14.66 -7.89 -8.75
N ASP A 65 15.87 -7.72 -8.24
CA ASP A 65 17.10 -7.54 -9.03
C ASP A 65 17.72 -8.88 -9.51
N GLY A 66 16.94 -9.97 -9.44
CA GLY A 66 17.38 -11.34 -9.75
C GLY A 66 17.94 -12.09 -8.54
N ARG A 67 18.31 -11.40 -7.45
CA ARG A 67 18.65 -12.07 -6.19
C ARG A 67 17.38 -12.22 -5.37
N GLY A 68 16.87 -13.46 -5.32
CA GLY A 68 15.80 -13.81 -4.38
C GLY A 68 16.20 -13.45 -2.95
N GLY A 69 15.22 -13.28 -2.06
CA GLY A 69 15.53 -12.84 -0.69
C GLY A 69 14.33 -12.82 0.24
N LYS A 70 14.58 -12.39 1.47
CA LYS A 70 13.56 -12.20 2.51
C LYS A 70 12.51 -11.18 2.04
N ASP A 71 12.94 -10.08 1.45
CA ASP A 71 12.06 -9.00 1.01
C ASP A 71 11.06 -9.47 -0.05
N LEU A 72 11.50 -10.31 -0.99
CA LEU A 72 10.60 -10.93 -1.97
C LEU A 72 9.58 -11.89 -1.33
N LYS A 73 9.96 -12.60 -0.26
CA LYS A 73 9.01 -13.44 0.50
C LYS A 73 8.00 -12.58 1.24
N ASP A 74 8.43 -11.48 1.83
CA ASP A 74 7.56 -10.54 2.54
C ASP A 74 6.59 -9.85 1.57
N ALA A 75 7.08 -9.38 0.41
CA ALA A 75 6.24 -8.85 -0.67
C ALA A 75 5.16 -9.85 -1.12
N LYS A 76 5.53 -11.13 -1.30
CA LYS A 76 4.56 -12.20 -1.62
C LYS A 76 3.55 -12.45 -0.50
N LYS A 77 3.95 -12.27 0.77
CA LYS A 77 3.06 -12.43 1.92
C LYS A 77 2.05 -11.28 1.99
N PHE A 78 2.47 -10.06 1.69
CA PHE A 78 1.61 -8.87 1.71
C PHE A 78 0.65 -8.80 0.52
N ALA A 79 0.94 -9.50 -0.57
CA ALA A 79 0.09 -9.58 -1.76
C ALA A 79 -1.07 -10.59 -1.63
N LYS A 80 -1.21 -11.27 -0.48
CA LYS A 80 -2.30 -12.23 -0.20
C LYS A 80 -3.44 -11.53 0.52
#